data_AF-G1TGZ4-F1
#
_entry.id   AF-G1TGZ4-F1
#
_cell.length_a   1.000
_cell.length_b   1.000
_cell.length_c   1.000
_cell.angle_alpha   90.00
_cell.angle_beta   90.00
_cell.angle_gamma   90.00
#
_symmetry.space_group_name_H-M   'P 1'
#
loop_
_entity.id
_entity.type
_entity.pdbx_description
1 polymer ?
#
loop_
_entity_poly.entity_id
_entity_poly.type
_entity_poly.pdbx_seq_one_letter_code
_entity_poly.pdbx_strand_id
1 'polypeptide(L)'
;MGLKKKKVAEGPKEPLDAAPSTEPTASHLAPLNKEVVAITIHGATHLPACGDGSEPWPYVVVKTTSEEAKEQSSHAVTSVTPEPTRAPIWGDTVTVEIEAEDAGREDVVLKVVDKKKKEELVSCTVPIKYLRVFHPYHFELVMPVESRKGSERKSIEAAASAHLYATVIRKGSCIPRYIGCTHTALEIFLRGVNEPLINNRSPMGQPGKPGPGLGGAAHHPAVFPYPVRDELRRAPGQPERVPSGEPLPSRSPCRPHVW
;
A
#
# COMPACT_ATOMS: atom_id res chain seq x y z
N MET A 1 -36.39 -16.17 61.72
CA MET A 1 -35.99 -14.79 61.36
C MET A 1 -34.48 -14.65 61.48
N GLY A 2 -33.79 -14.25 60.39
CA GLY A 2 -32.42 -13.68 60.37
C GLY A 2 -31.23 -14.65 60.47
N LEU A 3 -30.58 -15.05 59.36
CA LEU A 3 -29.33 -14.50 58.77
C LEU A 3 -28.09 -14.51 59.71
N LYS A 4 -27.09 -15.39 59.49
CA LYS A 4 -25.88 -15.27 58.61
C LYS A 4 -24.89 -14.17 59.12
N LYS A 5 -23.56 -14.29 59.15
CA LYS A 5 -22.55 -15.27 58.67
C LYS A 5 -21.15 -14.83 59.19
N LYS A 6 -20.27 -15.82 59.41
CA LYS A 6 -18.85 -15.96 59.00
C LYS A 6 -17.79 -14.90 59.40
N LYS A 7 -16.70 -15.38 60.02
CA LYS A 7 -15.36 -14.80 59.95
C LYS A 7 -14.32 -15.94 59.96
N VAL A 8 -13.59 -16.12 58.86
CA VAL A 8 -12.32 -16.87 58.84
C VAL A 8 -11.33 -15.98 58.10
N ALA A 9 -10.26 -15.65 58.81
CA ALA A 9 -9.13 -14.88 58.32
C ALA A 9 -8.12 -15.83 57.68
N GLU A 10 -7.54 -15.44 56.55
CA GLU A 10 -6.35 -16.06 55.99
C GLU A 10 -5.43 -14.93 55.51
N GLY A 11 -4.15 -15.04 55.83
CA GLY A 11 -3.10 -14.05 55.59
C GLY A 11 -2.57 -14.05 54.14
N PRO A 12 -1.36 -13.51 53.93
CA PRO A 12 -1.14 -12.39 53.01
C PRO A 12 -0.97 -12.83 51.54
N LYS A 13 -1.61 -12.07 50.64
CA LYS A 13 -1.42 -12.16 49.18
C LYS A 13 -0.73 -10.92 48.66
N GLU A 14 0.44 -11.13 48.07
CA GLU A 14 1.03 -10.38 46.95
C GLU A 14 2.06 -11.31 46.27
N PRO A 15 2.28 -11.23 44.93
CA PRO A 15 2.50 -9.97 44.22
C PRO A 15 1.52 -9.68 43.09
N LEU A 16 1.46 -8.37 42.86
CA LEU A 16 0.83 -7.59 41.80
C LEU A 16 1.20 -8.03 40.37
N ASP A 17 0.22 -7.79 39.51
CA ASP A 17 0.32 -7.30 38.13
C ASP A 17 1.15 -8.11 37.12
N ALA A 18 0.43 -8.93 36.37
CA ALA A 18 0.60 -8.97 34.93
C ALA A 18 -0.79 -8.93 34.29
N ALA A 19 -1.34 -7.72 34.14
CA ALA A 19 -2.34 -7.52 33.10
C ALA A 19 -1.67 -7.91 31.77
N PRO A 20 -2.25 -8.82 30.95
CA PRO A 20 -1.73 -9.03 29.61
C PRO A 20 -1.86 -7.70 28.88
N SER A 21 -0.73 -7.17 28.41
CA SER A 21 -0.70 -6.01 27.54
C SER A 21 -1.59 -6.30 26.34
N THR A 22 -2.70 -5.58 26.20
CA THR A 22 -3.51 -5.55 24.97
C THR A 22 -2.83 -4.68 23.92
N GLU A 23 -1.54 -4.91 23.70
CA GLU A 23 -0.88 -4.55 22.45
C GLU A 23 -1.11 -5.77 21.55
N PRO A 24 -1.68 -5.63 20.34
CA PRO A 24 -1.75 -6.77 19.43
C PRO A 24 -0.30 -7.21 19.21
N THR A 25 0.06 -8.38 19.73
CA THR A 25 1.39 -8.96 19.51
C THR A 25 1.58 -8.95 18.01
N ALA A 26 2.46 -8.05 17.53
CA ALA A 26 2.63 -7.81 16.11
C ALA A 26 3.33 -9.03 15.50
N SER A 27 2.56 -10.09 15.29
CA SER A 27 3.05 -11.34 14.77
C SER A 27 3.64 -11.10 13.39
N HIS A 28 4.83 -11.65 13.17
CA HIS A 28 5.42 -11.66 11.84
C HIS A 28 4.61 -12.51 10.87
N LEU A 29 3.80 -13.45 11.38
CA LEU A 29 2.94 -14.36 10.63
C LEU A 29 1.47 -14.00 10.73
N ALA A 30 0.71 -14.34 9.69
CA ALA A 30 -0.74 -14.32 9.72
C ALA A 30 -1.30 -15.43 10.64
N PRO A 31 -2.56 -15.31 11.10
CA PRO A 31 -3.27 -16.40 11.77
C PRO A 31 -3.29 -17.68 10.91
N LEU A 32 -3.52 -18.83 11.55
CA LEU A 32 -3.62 -20.11 10.86
C LEU A 32 -4.70 -20.07 9.77
N ASN A 33 -4.40 -20.62 8.60
CA ASN A 33 -5.26 -20.63 7.40
C ASN A 33 -5.67 -19.23 6.89
N LYS A 34 -4.97 -18.19 7.31
CA LYS A 34 -5.17 -16.83 6.81
C LYS A 34 -3.91 -16.29 6.16
N GLU A 35 -4.12 -15.27 5.35
CA GLU A 35 -3.10 -14.32 4.96
C GLU A 35 -3.48 -12.93 5.45
N VAL A 36 -2.47 -12.15 5.80
CA VAL A 36 -2.62 -10.76 6.22
C VAL A 36 -1.91 -9.89 5.22
N VAL A 37 -2.60 -8.91 4.66
CA VAL A 37 -1.97 -7.86 3.86
C VAL A 37 -1.79 -6.63 4.73
N ALA A 38 -0.54 -6.36 5.12
CA ALA A 38 -0.16 -5.17 5.86
C ALA A 38 0.21 -4.06 4.88
N ILE A 39 -0.43 -2.90 5.02
CA ILE A 39 -0.28 -1.76 4.13
C ILE A 39 0.08 -0.54 4.95
N THR A 40 1.28 -0.02 4.74
CA THR A 40 1.71 1.27 5.28
C THR A 40 1.41 2.35 4.25
N ILE A 41 0.54 3.29 4.61
CA ILE A 41 0.20 4.44 3.75
C ILE A 41 1.11 5.61 4.14
N HIS A 42 2.02 6.00 3.24
CA HIS A 42 2.97 7.07 3.52
C HIS A 42 2.33 8.46 3.34
N GLY A 43 1.64 8.65 2.23
CA GLY A 43 1.09 9.95 1.85
C GLY A 43 0.47 9.93 0.47
N ALA A 44 -0.15 11.04 0.08
CA ALA A 44 -0.65 11.26 -1.26
C ALA A 44 -0.27 12.65 -1.78
N THR A 45 -0.30 12.83 -3.09
CA THR A 45 -0.15 14.13 -3.74
C THR A 45 -1.23 14.32 -4.81
N HIS A 46 -1.54 15.59 -5.09
CA HIS A 46 -2.50 15.98 -6.11
C HIS A 46 -3.90 15.36 -5.96
N LEU A 47 -4.35 15.10 -4.74
CA LEU A 47 -5.74 14.67 -4.51
C LEU A 47 -6.71 15.69 -5.11
N PRO A 48 -7.87 15.27 -5.63
CA PRO A 48 -8.90 16.22 -6.07
C PRO A 48 -9.42 17.05 -4.90
N ALA A 49 -9.90 18.25 -5.20
CA ALA A 49 -10.73 18.99 -4.26
C ALA A 49 -12.08 18.26 -4.10
N CYS A 50 -12.80 18.59 -3.04
CA CYS A 50 -14.14 18.07 -2.82
C CYS A 50 -15.12 18.45 -3.94
N GLY A 51 -16.30 17.82 -3.97
CA GLY A 51 -17.32 18.08 -4.99
C GLY A 51 -17.80 19.53 -5.11
N ASP A 52 -17.59 20.36 -4.09
CA ASP A 52 -17.89 21.81 -4.06
C ASP A 52 -16.64 22.71 -4.22
N GLY A 53 -15.47 22.11 -4.47
CA GLY A 53 -14.18 22.79 -4.58
C GLY A 53 -13.43 23.02 -3.27
N SER A 54 -13.96 22.63 -2.10
CA SER A 54 -13.23 22.78 -0.84
C SER A 54 -12.04 21.82 -0.74
N GLU A 55 -11.06 22.15 0.09
CA GLU A 55 -10.00 21.19 0.43
C GLU A 55 -10.53 20.04 1.30
N PRO A 56 -10.12 18.79 1.01
CA PRO A 56 -10.59 17.62 1.75
C PRO A 56 -9.84 17.44 3.07
N TRP A 57 -10.45 16.70 3.99
CA TRP A 57 -9.85 16.08 5.17
C TRP A 57 -9.65 14.58 4.90
N PRO A 58 -8.58 14.23 4.17
CA PRO A 58 -8.42 12.89 3.63
C PRO A 58 -8.05 11.86 4.71
N TYR A 59 -8.61 10.67 4.54
CA TYR A 59 -8.17 9.44 5.19
C TYR A 59 -8.32 8.28 4.20
N VAL A 60 -7.60 7.19 4.43
CA VAL A 60 -7.65 6.02 3.55
C VAL A 60 -8.48 4.93 4.20
N VAL A 61 -9.39 4.36 3.43
CA VAL A 61 -10.12 3.13 3.75
C VAL A 61 -9.53 2.01 2.90
N VAL A 62 -9.18 0.92 3.56
CA VAL A 62 -8.62 -0.27 2.90
C VAL A 62 -9.60 -1.41 3.05
N LYS A 63 -9.84 -2.13 1.95
CA LYS A 63 -10.76 -3.27 1.87
C LYS A 63 -10.20 -4.35 0.97
N THR A 64 -10.67 -5.57 1.18
CA THR A 64 -10.62 -6.63 0.17
C THR A 64 -11.68 -6.38 -0.91
N THR A 65 -11.50 -6.97 -2.09
CA THR A 65 -12.51 -6.90 -3.15
C THR A 65 -13.85 -7.50 -2.74
N SER A 66 -13.86 -8.57 -1.95
CA SER A 66 -15.10 -9.14 -1.39
C SER A 66 -15.81 -8.21 -0.40
N GLU A 67 -15.09 -7.55 0.50
CA GLU A 67 -15.69 -6.57 1.42
C GLU A 67 -16.25 -5.37 0.67
N GLU A 68 -15.56 -4.93 -0.38
CA GLU A 68 -16.04 -3.85 -1.24
C GLU A 68 -17.32 -4.23 -1.99
N ALA A 69 -17.36 -5.42 -2.59
CA ALA A 69 -18.54 -5.92 -3.31
C ALA A 69 -19.77 -6.12 -2.40
N LYS A 70 -19.56 -6.39 -1.11
CA LYS A 70 -20.61 -6.52 -0.11
C LYS A 70 -20.98 -5.20 0.57
N GLU A 71 -20.35 -4.09 0.16
CA GLU A 71 -20.44 -2.77 0.81
C GLU A 71 -20.19 -2.83 2.32
N GLN A 72 -19.38 -3.80 2.76
CA GLN A 72 -19.10 -4.01 4.18
C GLN A 72 -18.27 -2.86 4.72
N SER A 73 -18.59 -2.40 5.94
CA SER A 73 -17.79 -1.40 6.63
C SER A 73 -16.40 -1.98 6.93
N SER A 74 -15.34 -1.23 6.62
CA SER A 74 -13.98 -1.63 6.97
C SER A 74 -13.53 -0.96 8.26
N HIS A 75 -12.81 -1.72 9.08
CA HIS A 75 -12.08 -1.20 10.23
C HIS A 75 -10.63 -0.82 9.89
N ALA A 76 -10.14 -1.20 8.71
CA ALA A 76 -8.79 -0.88 8.23
C ALA A 76 -8.78 0.53 7.63
N VAL A 77 -8.64 1.54 8.49
CA VAL A 77 -8.63 2.95 8.11
C VAL A 77 -7.42 3.68 8.72
N THR A 78 -6.88 4.66 7.99
CA THR A 78 -5.80 5.51 8.51
C THR A 78 -6.35 6.58 9.45
N SER A 79 -5.43 7.25 10.15
CA SER A 79 -5.75 8.52 10.79
C SER A 79 -6.23 9.55 9.74
N VAL A 80 -6.93 10.58 10.23
CA VAL A 80 -7.36 11.71 9.40
C VAL A 80 -6.36 12.83 9.62
N THR A 81 -6.02 13.57 8.57
CA THR A 81 -5.14 14.72 8.69
C THR A 81 -5.67 15.76 9.69
N PRO A 82 -4.78 16.50 10.38
CA PRO A 82 -5.20 17.52 11.33
C PRO A 82 -5.71 18.80 10.66
N GLU A 83 -5.38 19.00 9.39
CA GLU A 83 -5.77 20.15 8.56
C GLU A 83 -6.28 19.66 7.20
N PRO A 84 -7.16 20.43 6.53
CA PRO A 84 -7.56 20.11 5.16
C PRO A 84 -6.34 20.19 4.23
N THR A 85 -6.20 19.22 3.33
CA THR A 85 -5.04 19.17 2.42
C THR A 85 -5.29 18.24 1.25
N ARG A 86 -4.65 18.56 0.11
CA ARG A 86 -4.59 17.72 -1.09
C ARG A 86 -3.27 16.92 -1.20
N ALA A 87 -2.38 17.07 -0.21
CA ALA A 87 -1.10 16.39 -0.12
C ALA A 87 -0.84 15.85 1.30
N PRO A 88 -1.66 14.88 1.78
CA PRO A 88 -1.57 14.34 3.13
C PRO A 88 -0.34 13.46 3.34
N ILE A 89 0.10 13.38 4.60
CA ILE A 89 1.12 12.44 5.10
C ILE A 89 0.49 11.71 6.28
N TRP A 90 0.58 10.38 6.30
CA TRP A 90 -0.03 9.53 7.32
C TRP A 90 1.03 8.75 8.09
N GLY A 91 1.74 7.84 7.41
CA GLY A 91 2.65 6.87 8.04
C GLY A 91 1.92 5.72 8.77
N ASP A 92 0.58 5.71 8.74
CA ASP A 92 -0.26 4.67 9.33
C ASP A 92 -0.04 3.32 8.64
N THR A 93 -0.01 2.24 9.42
CA THR A 93 -0.07 0.86 8.89
C THR A 93 -1.41 0.23 9.26
N VAL A 94 -2.14 -0.21 8.24
CA VAL A 94 -3.40 -0.92 8.38
C VAL A 94 -3.27 -2.33 7.84
N THR A 95 -4.12 -3.24 8.31
CA THR A 95 -4.08 -4.66 7.93
C THR A 95 -5.45 -5.12 7.48
N VAL A 96 -5.49 -5.90 6.42
CA VAL A 96 -6.68 -6.68 6.02
C VAL A 96 -6.37 -8.17 6.11
N GLU A 97 -7.33 -8.95 6.59
CA GLU A 97 -7.23 -10.41 6.67
C GLU A 97 -7.98 -11.04 5.50
N ILE A 98 -7.40 -12.09 4.94
CA ILE A 98 -7.93 -12.86 3.81
C ILE A 98 -7.80 -14.33 4.15
N GLU A 99 -8.83 -15.13 3.84
CA GLU A 99 -8.72 -16.59 3.97
C GLU A 99 -7.69 -17.13 2.96
N ALA A 100 -6.83 -18.06 3.37
CA ALA A 100 -5.66 -18.46 2.57
C ALA A 100 -6.06 -19.04 1.21
N GLU A 101 -7.21 -19.70 1.11
CA GLU A 101 -7.81 -20.21 -0.12
C GLU A 101 -8.20 -19.11 -1.12
N ASP A 102 -8.51 -17.91 -0.63
CA ASP A 102 -9.00 -16.78 -1.42
C ASP A 102 -7.88 -15.82 -1.82
N ALA A 103 -6.68 -15.96 -1.24
CA ALA A 103 -5.53 -15.09 -1.51
C ALA A 103 -5.08 -15.05 -2.99
N GLY A 104 -5.46 -16.05 -3.80
CA GLY A 104 -5.22 -16.06 -5.25
C GLY A 104 -6.26 -15.29 -6.08
N ARG A 105 -7.37 -14.90 -5.47
CA ARG A 105 -8.55 -14.30 -6.12
C ARG A 105 -8.87 -12.91 -5.60
N GLU A 106 -8.63 -12.66 -4.32
CA GLU A 106 -8.81 -11.35 -3.71
C GLU A 106 -7.74 -10.38 -4.16
N ASP A 107 -8.16 -9.13 -4.33
CA ASP A 107 -7.28 -7.98 -4.44
C ASP A 107 -7.57 -7.00 -3.28
N VAL A 108 -6.69 -6.01 -3.07
CA VAL A 108 -6.89 -4.97 -2.04
C VAL A 108 -7.29 -3.67 -2.71
N VAL A 109 -8.41 -3.09 -2.27
CA VAL A 109 -8.93 -1.80 -2.69
C VAL A 109 -8.53 -0.74 -1.66
N LEU A 110 -7.86 0.32 -2.13
CA LEU A 110 -7.50 1.50 -1.35
C LEU A 110 -8.33 2.67 -1.83
N LYS A 111 -9.10 3.27 -0.93
CA LYS A 111 -9.93 4.44 -1.21
C LYS A 111 -9.51 5.62 -0.36
N VAL A 112 -9.23 6.76 -0.97
CA VAL A 112 -9.05 8.02 -0.26
C VAL A 112 -10.40 8.71 -0.16
N VAL A 113 -10.83 9.02 1.07
CA VAL A 113 -12.16 9.53 1.37
C VAL A 113 -12.05 10.84 2.15
N ASP A 114 -12.92 11.80 1.87
CA ASP A 114 -13.05 13.00 2.70
C ASP A 114 -13.87 12.70 3.96
N LYS A 115 -13.30 12.99 5.14
CA LYS A 115 -13.98 12.72 6.42
C LYS A 115 -15.28 13.51 6.57
N LYS A 116 -15.30 14.78 6.13
CA LYS A 116 -16.39 15.72 6.42
C LYS A 116 -17.64 15.41 5.59
N LYS A 117 -17.45 15.11 4.31
CA LYS A 117 -18.51 14.88 3.32
C LYS A 117 -18.77 13.42 3.05
N LYS A 118 -17.89 12.53 3.52
CA LYS A 118 -17.97 11.08 3.26
C LYS A 118 -17.98 10.76 1.76
N GLU A 119 -17.32 11.61 0.96
CA GLU A 119 -17.18 11.38 -0.48
C GLU A 119 -15.86 10.68 -0.78
N GLU A 120 -15.89 9.75 -1.73
CA GLU A 120 -14.70 9.12 -2.29
C GLU A 120 -13.99 10.12 -3.21
N LEU A 121 -12.69 10.34 -2.97
CA LEU A 121 -11.86 11.23 -3.78
C LEU A 121 -11.20 10.45 -4.93
N VAL A 122 -10.53 9.35 -4.59
CA VAL A 122 -9.87 8.44 -5.54
C VAL A 122 -9.86 7.02 -4.98
N SER A 123 -9.78 6.04 -5.89
CA SER A 123 -9.71 4.62 -5.55
C SER A 123 -8.71 3.89 -6.45
N CYS A 124 -8.01 2.91 -5.89
CA CYS A 124 -7.05 2.07 -6.58
C CYS A 124 -7.14 0.62 -6.08
N THR A 125 -6.84 -0.34 -6.94
CA THR A 125 -6.81 -1.76 -6.59
C THR A 125 -5.40 -2.32 -6.79
N VAL A 126 -4.88 -2.98 -5.75
CA VAL A 126 -3.59 -3.64 -5.75
C VAL A 126 -3.80 -5.16 -5.88
N PRO A 127 -3.35 -5.78 -6.99
CA PRO A 127 -3.52 -7.20 -7.17
C PRO A 127 -2.48 -8.01 -6.38
N ILE A 128 -2.89 -8.50 -5.21
CA ILE A 128 -1.97 -9.12 -4.23
C ILE A 128 -1.46 -10.50 -4.65
N LYS A 129 -2.15 -11.17 -5.57
CA LYS A 129 -1.75 -12.50 -6.09
C LYS A 129 -0.37 -12.50 -6.77
N TYR A 130 0.08 -11.34 -7.25
CA TYR A 130 1.39 -11.19 -7.88
C TYR A 130 2.50 -10.82 -6.89
N LEU A 131 2.15 -10.53 -5.64
CA LEU A 131 3.10 -10.17 -4.59
C LEU A 131 3.62 -11.43 -3.90
N ARG A 132 4.94 -11.50 -3.74
CA ARG A 132 5.60 -12.54 -2.96
C ARG A 132 5.30 -12.35 -1.48
N VAL A 133 4.98 -13.45 -0.82
CA VAL A 133 4.78 -13.47 0.64
C VAL A 133 6.09 -13.08 1.35
N PHE A 134 5.99 -12.28 2.40
CA PHE A 134 7.09 -11.71 3.19
C PHE A 134 8.07 -10.83 2.40
N HIS A 135 7.63 -10.28 1.26
CA HIS A 135 8.40 -9.30 0.51
C HIS A 135 7.72 -7.93 0.55
N PRO A 136 8.42 -6.86 0.98
CA PRO A 136 7.88 -5.51 0.92
C PRO A 136 7.90 -4.96 -0.50
N TYR A 137 6.77 -4.42 -0.93
CA TYR A 137 6.63 -3.71 -2.19
C TYR A 137 6.32 -2.24 -1.94
N HIS A 138 7.10 -1.34 -2.53
CA HIS A 138 6.88 0.11 -2.46
C HIS A 138 6.21 0.58 -3.74
N PHE A 139 5.02 1.13 -3.62
CA PHE A 139 4.20 1.57 -4.73
C PHE A 139 4.07 3.08 -4.76
N GLU A 140 4.21 3.62 -5.98
CA GLU A 140 3.56 4.86 -6.39
C GLU A 140 2.31 4.47 -7.20
N LEU A 141 1.16 4.55 -6.55
CA LEU A 141 -0.13 4.25 -7.17
C LEU A 141 -0.62 5.54 -7.85
N VAL A 142 -0.79 5.50 -9.17
CA VAL A 142 -1.25 6.64 -9.97
C VAL A 142 -2.74 6.46 -10.26
N MET A 143 -3.56 7.38 -9.75
CA MET A 143 -5.00 7.40 -9.91
C MET A 143 -5.40 8.54 -10.86
N PRO A 144 -6.06 8.25 -12.00
CA PRO A 144 -6.57 9.30 -12.86
C PRO A 144 -7.67 10.08 -12.12
N VAL A 145 -7.56 11.41 -12.08
CA VAL A 145 -8.65 12.26 -11.60
C VAL A 145 -9.52 12.60 -12.81
N GLU A 146 -10.75 12.09 -12.82
CA GLU A 146 -11.69 12.47 -13.87
C GLU A 146 -12.04 13.97 -13.73
N SER A 147 -11.76 14.74 -14.77
CA SER A 147 -12.28 16.10 -14.88
C SER A 147 -13.80 16.01 -15.04
N ARG A 148 -14.54 16.42 -14.01
CA ARG A 148 -16.01 16.43 -14.00
C ARG A 148 -16.57 17.03 -15.29
N LYS A 149 -17.39 16.27 -16.02
CA LYS A 149 -18.09 16.75 -17.22
C LYS A 149 -18.90 18.01 -16.88
N GLY A 150 -18.53 19.16 -17.47
CA GLY A 150 -19.29 20.40 -17.32
C GLY A 150 -18.51 21.71 -17.53
N SER A 151 -17.19 21.71 -17.47
CA SER A 151 -16.39 22.89 -17.83
C SER A 151 -15.86 22.75 -19.25
N GLU A 152 -16.52 23.44 -20.18
CA GLU A 152 -16.09 23.62 -21.56
C GLU A 152 -14.87 24.56 -21.60
N ARG A 153 -13.71 24.07 -21.14
CA ARG A 153 -12.38 24.60 -21.47
C ARG A 153 -11.44 23.44 -21.64
N LYS A 154 -11.30 23.03 -22.90
CA LYS A 154 -10.26 22.14 -23.39
C LYS A 154 -8.92 22.89 -23.35
N SER A 155 -8.34 23.09 -22.16
CA SER A 155 -6.89 23.19 -22.05
C SER A 155 -6.35 21.77 -22.12
N ILE A 156 -5.33 21.58 -22.95
CA ILE A 156 -4.49 20.38 -22.97
C ILE A 156 -3.62 20.45 -21.71
N GLU A 157 -4.25 20.42 -20.55
CA GLU A 157 -3.57 20.31 -19.27
C GLU A 157 -3.54 18.80 -19.00
N ALA A 158 -2.34 18.25 -18.85
CA ALA A 158 -2.14 16.83 -18.60
C ALA A 158 -3.16 16.36 -17.57
N ALA A 159 -3.97 15.35 -17.91
CA ALA A 159 -5.01 14.85 -17.01
C ALA A 159 -4.41 14.69 -15.61
N ALA A 160 -4.88 15.49 -14.66
CA ALA A 160 -4.29 15.53 -13.33
C ALA A 160 -4.40 14.13 -12.73
N SER A 161 -3.27 13.52 -12.36
CA SER A 161 -3.25 12.24 -11.65
C SER A 161 -2.98 12.51 -10.17
N ALA A 162 -3.76 11.88 -9.31
CA ALA A 162 -3.44 11.78 -7.90
C ALA A 162 -2.44 10.63 -7.71
N HIS A 163 -1.52 10.79 -6.77
CA HIS A 163 -0.53 9.76 -6.45
C HIS A 163 -0.69 9.35 -5.00
N LEU A 164 -0.67 8.05 -4.72
CA LEU A 164 -0.68 7.49 -3.37
C LEU A 164 0.58 6.64 -3.19
N TYR A 165 1.32 6.90 -2.13
CA TYR A 165 2.56 6.22 -1.82
C TYR A 165 2.31 5.22 -0.69
N ALA A 166 2.56 3.93 -0.95
CA ALA A 166 2.27 2.88 0.02
C ALA A 166 3.32 1.76 -0.02
N THR A 167 3.60 1.18 1.15
CA THR A 167 4.30 -0.11 1.24
C THR A 167 3.27 -1.21 1.47
N VAL A 168 3.32 -2.29 0.69
CA VAL A 168 2.44 -3.45 0.85
C VAL A 168 3.28 -4.68 1.15
N ILE A 169 2.93 -5.40 2.21
CA ILE A 169 3.55 -6.67 2.61
C ILE A 169 2.45 -7.70 2.76
N ARG A 170 2.54 -8.76 1.96
CA ARG A 170 1.68 -9.94 2.07
C ARG A 170 2.32 -10.92 3.06
N LYS A 171 1.62 -11.29 4.14
CA LYS A 171 2.09 -12.22 5.17
C LYS A 171 1.28 -13.50 5.14
N GLY A 172 1.95 -14.64 5.14
CA GLY A 172 1.31 -15.95 5.27
C GLY A 172 1.34 -16.46 6.70
N SER A 173 0.65 -17.59 6.93
CA SER A 173 0.64 -18.29 8.22
C SER A 173 1.93 -19.07 8.52
N CYS A 174 2.82 -19.23 7.52
CA CYS A 174 4.10 -19.90 7.66
C CYS A 174 5.17 -19.28 6.76
N ILE A 175 6.43 -19.33 7.19
CA ILE A 175 7.57 -18.85 6.41
C ILE A 175 7.96 -19.92 5.37
N PRO A 176 8.11 -19.57 4.08
CA PRO A 176 8.53 -20.52 3.06
C PRO A 176 9.86 -21.22 3.40
N ARG A 177 9.89 -22.55 3.27
CA ARG A 177 11.10 -23.35 3.44
C ARG A 177 11.82 -23.50 2.11
N TYR A 178 13.10 -23.15 2.07
CA TYR A 178 13.95 -23.39 0.90
C TYR A 178 14.70 -24.71 1.05
N ILE A 179 14.68 -25.54 0.00
CA ILE A 179 15.41 -26.82 -0.01
C ILE A 179 16.90 -26.53 0.16
N GLY A 180 17.54 -27.24 1.09
CA GLY A 180 18.96 -27.06 1.40
C GLY A 180 19.26 -26.00 2.47
N CYS A 181 18.24 -25.29 2.98
CA CYS A 181 18.39 -24.40 4.13
C CYS A 181 17.86 -25.06 5.41
N THR A 182 18.65 -25.03 6.48
CA THR A 182 18.24 -25.52 7.81
C THR A 182 17.43 -24.49 8.61
N HIS A 183 17.37 -23.24 8.14
CA HIS A 183 16.69 -22.13 8.77
C HIS A 183 15.74 -21.45 7.77
N THR A 184 14.64 -20.88 8.26
CA THR A 184 13.63 -20.21 7.42
C THR A 184 13.64 -18.69 7.53
N ALA A 185 14.11 -18.15 8.66
CA ALA A 185 14.17 -16.71 8.91
C ALA A 185 15.28 -16.38 9.92
N LEU A 186 15.66 -15.10 9.94
CA LEU A 186 16.61 -14.51 10.89
C LEU A 186 15.99 -13.23 11.43
N GLU A 187 15.99 -13.09 12.75
CA GLU A 187 15.60 -11.85 13.42
C GLU A 187 16.86 -11.17 13.97
N ILE A 188 17.02 -9.89 13.66
CA ILE A 188 18.18 -9.09 14.08
C ILE A 188 17.66 -7.94 14.94
N PHE A 189 18.10 -7.89 16.19
CA PHE A 189 17.81 -6.78 17.09
C PHE A 189 19.00 -5.81 17.10
N LEU A 190 18.83 -4.66 16.44
CA LEU A 190 19.79 -3.57 16.53
C LEU A 190 19.63 -2.88 17.89
N ARG A 191 20.63 -3.00 18.77
CA ARG A 191 20.62 -2.42 20.13
C ARG A 191 20.96 -0.93 20.17
N GLY A 192 21.54 -0.39 19.11
CA GLY A 192 21.94 1.01 19.01
C GLY A 192 22.92 1.23 17.87
N VAL A 193 23.06 2.49 17.47
CA VAL A 193 24.10 2.93 16.53
C VAL A 193 25.12 3.71 17.35
N ASN A 194 26.37 3.26 17.35
CA ASN A 194 27.43 3.90 18.14
C ASN A 194 27.86 5.26 17.58
N GLU A 195 27.67 5.47 16.26
CA GLU A 195 27.97 6.72 15.59
C GLU A 195 26.69 7.39 15.07
N PRO A 196 26.63 8.74 15.00
CA PRO A 196 25.53 9.42 14.37
C PRO A 196 25.39 8.92 12.93
N LEU A 197 24.20 8.41 12.58
CA LEU A 197 23.88 8.18 11.17
C LEU A 197 23.99 9.53 10.47
N ILE A 198 25.01 9.68 9.61
CA ILE A 198 25.20 10.88 8.80
C ILE A 198 24.01 10.91 7.85
N ASN A 199 22.99 11.67 8.21
CA ASN A 199 21.89 11.96 7.30
C ASN A 199 22.50 12.77 6.15
N ASN A 200 22.48 12.23 4.93
CA ASN A 200 22.85 13.02 3.76
C ASN A 200 21.91 14.23 3.73
N ARG A 201 22.42 15.42 4.08
CA ARG A 201 21.68 16.70 4.06
C ARG A 201 21.32 17.17 2.66
N SER A 202 21.39 16.31 1.65
CA SER A 202 20.91 16.59 0.31
C SER A 202 19.54 15.93 0.13
N PRO A 203 18.43 16.68 0.20
CA PRO A 203 17.24 16.28 -0.54
C PRO A 203 17.66 16.08 -2.01
N MET A 204 17.28 14.96 -2.62
CA MET A 204 17.27 14.89 -4.09
C MET A 204 16.33 16.02 -4.58
N GLY A 205 16.91 17.07 -5.14
CA GLY A 205 16.18 18.20 -5.71
C GLY A 205 16.20 19.46 -4.86
N GLN A 206 17.30 20.20 -4.90
CA GLN A 206 17.22 21.66 -4.92
C GLN A 206 17.81 22.17 -6.24
N PRO A 207 17.17 23.16 -6.90
CA PRO A 207 17.72 23.77 -8.11
C PRO A 207 18.98 24.54 -7.72
N GLY A 208 20.13 24.09 -8.24
CA GLY A 208 21.41 24.77 -8.05
C GLY A 208 21.32 26.21 -8.54
N LYS A 209 21.74 27.16 -7.70
CA LYS A 209 22.07 28.51 -8.16
C LYS A 209 23.15 28.43 -9.24
N PRO A 210 23.07 29.22 -10.32
CA PRO A 210 24.10 29.24 -11.34
C PRO A 210 25.33 29.99 -10.82
N GLY A 211 26.44 29.27 -10.65
CA GLY A 211 27.78 29.86 -10.55
C GLY A 211 28.38 30.04 -11.95
N PRO A 212 29.10 31.13 -12.24
CA PRO A 212 29.52 31.47 -13.59
C PRO A 212 30.78 30.69 -13.99
N GLY A 213 30.73 30.10 -15.19
CA GLY A 213 31.84 29.97 -16.14
C GLY A 213 33.06 29.14 -15.73
N LEU A 214 33.30 28.05 -16.47
CA LEU A 214 34.43 27.93 -17.42
C LEU A 214 34.65 26.45 -17.80
N GLY A 215 34.91 26.24 -19.10
CA GLY A 215 35.71 25.11 -19.57
C GLY A 215 34.94 23.86 -19.97
N GLY A 216 34.76 23.69 -21.28
CA GLY A 216 34.12 22.52 -21.85
C GLY A 216 34.93 21.22 -21.73
N ALA A 217 34.20 20.11 -21.78
CA ALA A 217 34.63 18.87 -22.38
C ALA A 217 33.38 18.13 -22.85
N ALA A 218 33.32 17.88 -24.16
CA ALA A 218 32.28 17.08 -24.77
C ALA A 218 32.37 15.64 -24.27
N HIS A 219 31.27 15.11 -23.73
CA HIS A 219 31.04 13.68 -23.70
C HIS A 219 29.61 13.40 -24.17
N HIS A 220 29.54 12.72 -25.32
CA HIS A 220 28.35 12.18 -25.93
C HIS A 220 27.47 11.43 -24.91
N PRO A 221 26.14 11.56 -24.95
CA PRO A 221 25.27 10.60 -24.26
C PRO A 221 25.40 9.25 -24.97
N ALA A 222 25.86 8.24 -24.23
CA ALA A 222 25.78 6.86 -24.64
C ALA A 222 24.29 6.47 -24.75
N VAL A 223 23.79 6.53 -25.98
CA VAL A 223 22.60 5.79 -26.40
C VAL A 223 23.00 4.32 -26.40
N PHE A 224 22.46 3.53 -25.48
CA PHE A 224 22.46 2.07 -25.63
C PHE A 224 21.09 1.65 -26.17
N PRO A 225 21.00 1.28 -27.45
CA PRO A 225 19.88 0.55 -27.98
C PRO A 225 20.11 -0.93 -27.67
N TYR A 226 19.17 -1.58 -26.99
CA TYR A 226 19.00 -3.02 -27.15
C TYR A 226 17.62 -3.33 -27.70
N PRO A 227 17.53 -3.78 -28.96
CA PRO A 227 16.33 -4.38 -29.51
C PRO A 227 16.22 -5.81 -29.01
N VAL A 228 15.02 -6.24 -28.62
CA VAL A 228 14.71 -7.67 -28.55
C VAL A 228 13.72 -7.97 -29.65
N ARG A 229 14.24 -8.46 -30.78
CA ARG A 229 13.54 -9.37 -31.68
C ARG A 229 14.00 -10.78 -31.34
N ASP A 230 13.03 -11.66 -31.11
CA ASP A 230 13.02 -13.06 -31.54
C ASP A 230 11.54 -13.46 -31.52
N GLU A 231 10.84 -13.50 -32.66
CA GLU A 231 10.84 -14.62 -33.61
C GLU A 231 10.84 -15.98 -32.91
N LEU A 232 9.68 -16.38 -32.37
CA LEU A 232 9.31 -17.79 -32.34
C LEU A 232 8.38 -18.10 -33.53
N ARG A 233 8.90 -18.98 -34.38
CA ARG A 233 8.33 -19.51 -35.63
C ARG A 233 6.85 -19.86 -35.52
N ARG A 234 6.08 -19.35 -36.47
CA ARG A 234 4.77 -19.87 -36.87
C ARG A 234 4.98 -21.12 -37.74
N ALA A 235 4.54 -22.29 -37.28
CA ALA A 235 4.37 -23.45 -38.15
C ALA A 235 2.99 -23.37 -38.84
N PRO A 236 2.84 -23.80 -40.11
CA PRO A 236 1.59 -23.65 -40.86
C PRO A 236 0.65 -24.86 -40.66
N GLY A 237 -0.64 -24.61 -40.43
CA GLY A 237 -1.65 -25.68 -40.44
C GLY A 237 -2.97 -25.37 -39.72
N GLN A 238 -3.86 -24.63 -40.41
CA GLN A 238 -5.35 -24.69 -40.36
C GLN A 238 -6.13 -24.48 -39.03
N PRO A 239 -7.46 -24.21 -39.11
CA PRO A 239 -8.16 -23.22 -39.93
C PRO A 239 -9.02 -22.25 -39.07
N GLU A 240 -9.54 -21.20 -39.70
CA GLU A 240 -10.44 -20.20 -39.11
C GLU A 240 -11.60 -20.80 -38.29
N ARG A 241 -11.80 -20.27 -37.09
CA ARG A 241 -13.13 -20.13 -36.48
C ARG A 241 -13.27 -18.72 -35.92
N VAL A 242 -14.19 -17.97 -36.51
CA VAL A 242 -14.90 -16.87 -35.86
C VAL A 242 -15.89 -17.52 -34.87
N PRO A 243 -16.06 -17.01 -33.63
CA PRO A 243 -17.21 -16.14 -33.44
C PRO A 243 -17.05 -15.00 -32.43
N SER A 244 -17.87 -13.96 -32.67
CA SER A 244 -18.65 -13.14 -31.73
C SER A 244 -17.95 -12.40 -30.58
N GLY A 245 -18.20 -11.09 -30.55
CA GLY A 245 -17.68 -10.12 -29.60
C GLY A 245 -17.95 -10.40 -28.12
N GLU A 246 -16.91 -10.13 -27.33
CA GLU A 246 -16.98 -9.55 -25.98
C GLU A 246 -15.86 -8.51 -25.86
N PRO A 247 -16.06 -7.39 -25.13
CA PRO A 247 -15.01 -6.40 -24.92
C PRO A 247 -13.98 -6.88 -23.91
N LEU A 248 -12.70 -6.73 -24.25
CA LEU A 248 -11.55 -6.99 -23.37
C LEU A 248 -11.61 -6.10 -22.11
N PRO A 249 -11.30 -6.61 -20.91
CA PRO A 249 -11.16 -5.76 -19.72
C PRO A 249 -9.93 -4.85 -19.85
N SER A 250 -10.14 -3.59 -19.49
CA SER A 250 -9.14 -2.53 -19.44
C SER A 250 -7.92 -2.93 -18.61
N ARG A 251 -6.73 -2.84 -19.20
CA ARG A 251 -5.45 -3.03 -18.52
C ARG A 251 -5.23 -1.92 -17.49
N SER A 252 -5.13 -2.30 -16.21
CA SER A 252 -4.73 -1.42 -15.11
C SER A 252 -3.23 -1.06 -15.21
N PRO A 253 -2.83 0.22 -15.04
CA PRO A 253 -1.43 0.64 -15.17
C PRO A 253 -0.75 0.69 -13.79
N CYS A 254 -0.60 -0.44 -13.11
CA CYS A 254 0.25 -0.51 -11.91
C CYS A 254 1.63 -1.02 -12.34
N ARG A 255 2.61 -0.12 -12.46
CA ARG A 255 4.01 -0.50 -12.69
C ARG A 255 4.72 -0.65 -11.34
N PRO A 256 5.13 -1.86 -10.94
CA PRO A 256 6.06 -2.02 -9.84
C PRO A 256 7.45 -1.56 -10.28
N HIS A 257 8.04 -0.62 -9.55
CA HIS A 257 9.48 -0.34 -9.64
C HIS A 257 10.21 -1.26 -8.64
N VAL A 258 11.16 -2.04 -9.17
CA VAL A 258 12.08 -2.87 -8.38
C VAL A 258 13.29 -2.00 -8.06
N TRP A 259 13.57 -1.81 -6.77
CA TRP A 259 14.82 -1.24 -6.27
C TRP A 259 15.65 -2.34 -5.62
#